data_AF-A0A147BQH4-F1
#
_entry.id   AF-A0A147BQH4-F1
#
_cell.length_a   1.000
_cell.length_b   1.000
_cell.length_c   1.000
_cell.angle_alpha   90.00
_cell.angle_beta   90.00
_cell.angle_gamma   90.00
#
_symmetry.space_group_name_H-M   'P 1'
#
loop_
_entity.id
_entity.type
_entity.pdbx_description
1 polymer ?
#
loop_
_entity_poly.entity_id
_entity_poly.type
_entity_poly.pdbx_seq_one_letter_code
_entity_poly.pdbx_strand_id
1 'polypeptide(L)'
;IADFLGELDVYKAASGASESLVISRMLPLALQSSAACWLRLQLKFTSLAEFERQFRAEFVPPGYELQILRELESQTQHPNESLVQYVCALQELTRRAQPNAFESEIIARVLRQCHPKYHVYLHG
;
A
#
# COMPACT_ATOMS: atom_id res chain seq x y z
N ILE A 1 6.66 0.21 -1.88
CA ILE A 1 6.52 -1.15 -2.48
C ILE A 1 5.07 -1.50 -2.66
N ALA A 2 4.26 -1.46 -1.59
CA ALA A 2 2.81 -1.64 -1.69
C ALA A 2 2.20 -0.65 -2.70
N ASP A 3 2.60 0.62 -2.63
CA ASP A 3 2.11 1.66 -3.55
C ASP A 3 2.54 1.41 -5.00
N PHE A 4 3.82 1.08 -5.23
CA PHE A 4 4.33 0.75 -6.57
C PHE A 4 3.61 -0.45 -7.21
N LEU A 5 3.41 -1.54 -6.47
CA LEU A 5 2.74 -2.72 -7.01
C LEU A 5 1.26 -2.43 -7.31
N GLY A 6 0.59 -1.65 -6.46
CA GLY A 6 -0.78 -1.19 -6.70
C GLY A 6 -0.89 -0.29 -7.94
N GLU A 7 0.04 0.66 -8.10
CA GLU A 7 0.12 1.52 -9.28
C GLU A 7 0.40 0.73 -10.57
N LEU A 8 1.25 -0.30 -10.49
CA LEU A 8 1.56 -1.18 -11.62
C LEU A 8 0.31 -1.95 -12.08
N ASP A 9 -0.49 -2.46 -11.15
CA ASP A 9 -1.76 -3.14 -11.45
C ASP A 9 -2.77 -2.20 -12.11
N VAL A 10 -2.94 -1.01 -11.55
CA VAL A 10 -3.81 0.03 -12.13
C VAL A 10 -3.36 0.38 -13.55
N TYR A 11 -2.06 0.57 -13.76
CA TYR A 11 -1.53 0.90 -15.06
C TYR A 11 -1.70 -0.24 -16.06
N LYS A 12 -1.42 -1.49 -15.67
CA LYS A 12 -1.63 -2.68 -16.50
C LYS A 12 -3.10 -2.79 -16.94
N ALA A 13 -4.03 -2.57 -16.03
CA ALA A 13 -5.46 -2.58 -16.32
C ALA A 13 -5.85 -1.46 -17.30
N ALA A 14 -5.32 -0.25 -17.10
CA ALA A 14 -5.61 0.90 -17.97
C ALA A 14 -4.99 0.77 -19.36
N SER A 15 -3.78 0.22 -19.46
CA SER A 15 -3.03 0.14 -20.72
C SER A 15 -3.39 -1.10 -21.55
N GLY A 16 -4.09 -2.09 -20.98
CA GLY A 16 -4.35 -3.38 -21.62
C GLY A 16 -3.07 -4.14 -21.99
N ALA A 17 -1.96 -3.86 -21.30
CA ALA A 17 -0.66 -4.43 -21.64
C ALA A 17 -0.62 -5.93 -21.31
N SER A 18 -0.05 -6.72 -22.21
CA SER A 18 0.25 -8.12 -21.90
C SER A 18 1.29 -8.20 -20.79
N GLU A 19 1.22 -9.26 -20.00
CA GLU A 19 2.16 -9.54 -18.92
C GLU A 19 3.62 -9.54 -19.40
N SER A 20 3.87 -10.12 -20.58
CA SER A 20 5.17 -10.13 -21.23
C SER A 20 5.69 -8.73 -21.59
N LEU A 21 4.81 -7.81 -22.00
CA LEU A 21 5.17 -6.43 -22.31
C LEU A 21 5.54 -5.69 -21.02
N VAL A 22 4.74 -5.88 -19.96
CA VAL A 22 5.01 -5.27 -18.64
C VAL A 22 6.39 -5.68 -18.15
N ILE A 23 6.69 -6.98 -18.15
CA ILE A 23 7.96 -7.51 -17.65
C ILE A 23 9.14 -7.02 -18.51
N SER A 24 9.03 -7.09 -19.83
CA SER A 24 10.17 -6.84 -20.73
C SER A 24 10.45 -5.37 -21.01
N ARG A 25 9.45 -4.50 -20.91
CA ARG A 25 9.57 -3.07 -21.31
C ARG A 25 9.22 -2.10 -20.20
N MET A 26 8.20 -2.38 -19.40
CA MET A 26 7.72 -1.41 -18.41
C MET A 26 8.52 -1.47 -17.12
N LEU A 27 8.74 -2.67 -16.55
CA LEU A 27 9.50 -2.81 -15.30
C LEU A 27 10.91 -2.18 -15.37
N PRO A 28 11.70 -2.36 -16.46
CA PRO A 28 13.02 -1.74 -16.57
C PRO A 28 13.00 -0.21 -16.63
N LEU A 29 11.88 0.40 -17.06
CA LEU A 29 11.71 1.85 -17.15
C LEU A 29 11.12 2.44 -15.86
N ALA A 30 10.26 1.69 -15.17
CA ALA A 30 9.56 2.14 -13.98
C ALA A 30 10.43 2.05 -12.71
N LEU A 31 11.27 1.02 -12.61
CA LEU A 31 12.17 0.87 -11.47
C LEU A 31 13.35 1.83 -11.57
N GLN A 32 13.76 2.40 -10.44
CA GLN A 32 14.87 3.33 -10.34
C GLN A 32 15.89 2.86 -9.29
N SER A 33 17.11 3.41 -9.35
CA SER A 33 18.15 3.25 -8.33
C SER A 33 18.41 1.78 -7.95
N SER A 34 18.27 1.42 -6.67
CA SER A 34 18.53 0.07 -6.15
C SER A 34 17.59 -0.98 -6.75
N ALA A 35 16.32 -0.65 -6.98
CA ALA A 35 15.34 -1.55 -7.59
C ALA A 35 15.67 -1.85 -9.06
N ALA A 36 16.12 -0.83 -9.81
CA ALA A 36 16.60 -1.03 -11.18
C ALA A 36 17.87 -1.89 -11.22
N CYS A 37 18.78 -1.67 -10.27
CA CYS A 37 19.99 -2.48 -10.15
C CYS A 37 19.64 -3.94 -9.87
N TRP A 38 18.79 -4.19 -8.88
CA TRP A 38 18.29 -5.50 -8.52
C TRP A 38 17.65 -6.21 -9.72
N LEU A 39 16.76 -5.54 -10.47
CA LEU A 39 16.09 -6.13 -11.63
C LEU A 39 17.09 -6.65 -12.68
N ARG A 40 18.17 -5.91 -12.93
CA ARG A 40 19.21 -6.30 -13.91
C ARG A 40 20.01 -7.53 -13.49
N LEU A 41 20.05 -7.84 -12.20
CA LEU A 41 20.74 -9.02 -11.65
C LEU A 41 19.85 -10.27 -11.66
N GLN A 42 18.53 -10.10 -11.80
CA GLN A 42 17.60 -11.23 -11.83
C GLN A 42 17.60 -11.94 -13.19
N LEU A 43 17.27 -13.24 -13.15
CA LEU A 43 16.85 -13.96 -14.35
C LEU A 43 15.56 -13.34 -14.91
N LYS A 44 15.29 -13.56 -16.19
CA LYS A 44 14.05 -13.07 -16.80
C LYS A 44 12.85 -13.71 -16.13
N PHE A 45 11.99 -12.87 -15.57
CA PHE A 45 10.72 -13.29 -15.00
C PHE A 45 9.79 -13.86 -16.08
N THR A 46 9.10 -14.94 -15.74
CA THR A 46 8.13 -15.60 -16.63
C THR A 46 6.70 -15.16 -16.37
N SER A 47 6.45 -14.58 -15.19
CA SER A 47 5.16 -14.01 -14.78
C SER A 47 5.36 -12.82 -13.84
N LEU A 48 4.37 -11.94 -13.77
CA LEU A 48 4.31 -10.84 -12.82
C LEU A 48 4.15 -11.34 -11.39
N ALA A 49 3.42 -12.44 -11.17
CA ALA A 49 3.32 -13.05 -9.86
C ALA A 49 4.69 -13.49 -9.30
N GLU A 50 5.56 -14.02 -10.16
CA GLU A 50 6.93 -14.36 -9.79
C GLU A 50 7.75 -13.11 -9.45
N PHE A 51 7.67 -12.08 -10.30
CA PHE A 51 8.31 -10.78 -10.06
C PHE A 51 7.85 -10.18 -8.73
N GLU A 52 6.55 -10.08 -8.48
CA GLU A 52 5.97 -9.52 -7.26
C GLU A 52 6.44 -10.26 -6.02
N ARG A 53 6.45 -11.59 -6.06
CA ARG A 53 6.92 -12.40 -4.94
C ARG A 53 8.39 -12.12 -4.62
N GLN A 54 9.26 -12.10 -5.62
CA GLN A 54 10.69 -11.84 -5.42
C GLN A 54 10.95 -10.37 -5.04
N PHE A 55 10.23 -9.44 -5.64
CA PHE A 55 10.34 -8.02 -5.33
C PHE A 55 9.91 -7.71 -3.90
N ARG A 56 8.83 -8.35 -3.42
CA ARG A 56 8.43 -8.28 -2.02
C ARG A 56 9.50 -8.88 -1.11
N ALA A 57 10.02 -10.06 -1.43
CA ALA A 57 11.05 -10.71 -0.61
C ALA A 57 12.33 -9.88 -0.48
N GLU A 58 12.73 -9.16 -1.52
CA GLU A 58 13.92 -8.30 -1.50
C GLU A 58 13.68 -7.01 -0.71
N PHE A 59 12.57 -6.31 -0.99
CA PHE A 59 12.42 -4.93 -0.55
C PHE A 59 11.52 -4.77 0.69
N VAL A 60 10.71 -5.78 1.05
CA VAL A 60 9.88 -5.73 2.25
C VAL A 60 10.71 -6.24 3.44
N PRO A 61 10.94 -5.39 4.47
CA PRO A 61 11.67 -5.83 5.64
C PRO A 61 10.96 -6.99 6.37
N PRO A 62 11.72 -7.92 6.99
CA PRO A 62 11.14 -8.93 7.87
C PRO A 62 10.27 -8.27 8.96
N GLY A 63 9.05 -8.77 9.15
CA GLY A 63 8.12 -8.24 10.16
C GLY A 63 7.38 -6.96 9.78
N TYR A 64 7.55 -6.46 8.55
CA TYR A 64 6.85 -5.26 8.07
C TYR A 64 5.32 -5.35 8.22
N GLU A 65 4.72 -6.51 7.97
CA GLU A 65 3.28 -6.72 8.13
C GLU A 65 2.83 -6.51 9.58
N LEU A 66 3.57 -7.08 10.55
CA LEU A 66 3.30 -6.87 11.97
C LEU A 66 3.54 -5.41 12.39
N GLN A 67 4.54 -4.75 11.80
CA GLN A 67 4.81 -3.34 12.06
C GLN A 67 3.64 -2.47 11.60
N ILE A 68 3.13 -2.68 10.38
CA ILE A 68 1.99 -1.94 9.84
C ILE A 68 0.73 -2.18 10.67
N LEU A 69 0.47 -3.42 11.12
CA LEU A 69 -0.68 -3.71 11.98
C LEU A 69 -0.58 -2.96 13.31
N ARG A 70 0.60 -2.93 13.92
CA ARG A 70 0.85 -2.16 15.15
C ARG A 70 0.68 -0.67 14.93
N GLU A 71 1.19 -0.15 13.81
CA GLU A 71 1.00 1.25 13.42
C GLU A 71 -0.49 1.57 13.33
N LEU A 72 -1.27 0.74 12.63
CA LEU A 72 -2.72 0.90 12.49
C LEU A 72 -3.48 0.85 13.83
N GLU A 73 -3.03 0.01 14.77
CA GLU A 73 -3.61 -0.06 16.12
C GLU A 73 -3.29 1.18 16.95
N SER A 74 -2.07 1.71 16.83
CA SER A 74 -1.58 2.86 17.59
C SER A 74 -1.95 4.22 17.00
N GLN A 75 -2.35 4.26 15.72
CA GLN A 75 -2.65 5.49 15.00
C GLN A 75 -3.83 6.22 15.66
N THR A 76 -3.61 7.49 16.00
CA THR A 76 -4.65 8.40 16.50
C THR A 76 -4.50 9.75 15.81
N GLN A 77 -5.58 10.52 15.73
CA GLN A 77 -5.53 11.84 15.10
C GLN A 77 -4.61 12.78 15.89
N HIS A 78 -3.64 13.39 15.22
CA HIS A 78 -2.76 14.36 15.85
C HIS A 78 -3.53 15.66 16.19
N PRO A 79 -3.23 16.37 17.31
CA PRO A 79 -3.99 17.57 17.71
C PRO A 79 -4.09 18.68 16.64
N ASN A 80 -3.04 18.80 15.82
CA ASN A 80 -2.94 19.80 14.73
C ASN A 80 -3.35 19.26 13.36
N GLU A 81 -3.72 17.98 13.25
CA GLU A 81 -4.13 17.36 11.99
C GLU A 81 -5.63 17.58 11.76
N SER A 82 -6.01 17.95 10.54
CA SER A 82 -7.43 18.06 10.20
C SER A 82 -8.09 16.67 10.13
N LEU A 83 -9.39 16.59 10.38
CA LEU A 83 -10.13 15.33 10.30
C LEU A 83 -10.00 14.67 8.91
N VAL A 84 -9.99 15.46 7.84
CA VAL A 84 -9.86 14.96 6.47
C VAL A 84 -8.49 14.31 6.25
N GLN A 85 -7.41 14.99 6.66
CA GLN A 85 -6.05 14.44 6.56
C GLN A 85 -5.93 13.13 7.32
N TYR A 86 -6.45 13.11 8.56
CA TYR A 86 -6.46 11.92 9.40
C TYR A 86 -7.21 10.75 8.76
N VAL A 87 -8.42 10.99 8.25
CA VAL A 87 -9.24 9.94 7.62
C VAL A 87 -8.55 9.38 6.38
N CYS A 88 -8.00 10.25 5.51
CA CYS A 88 -7.27 9.80 4.33
C CYS A 88 -6.04 8.95 4.72
N ALA A 89 -5.25 9.39 5.70
CA ALA A 89 -4.09 8.66 6.17
C ALA A 89 -4.48 7.30 6.79
N LEU A 90 -5.53 7.26 7.60
CA LEU A 90 -6.01 6.02 8.23
C LEU A 90 -6.58 5.03 7.19
N GLN A 91 -7.29 5.53 6.17
CA GLN A 91 -7.78 4.71 5.06
C GLN A 91 -6.62 4.09 4.28
N GLU A 92 -5.61 4.87 3.95
CA GLU A 92 -4.42 4.38 3.25
C GLU A 92 -3.67 3.33 4.07
N LEU A 93 -3.44 3.61 5.37
CA LEU A 93 -2.81 2.66 6.28
C LEU A 93 -3.63 1.38 6.44
N THR A 94 -4.97 1.49 6.53
CA THR A 94 -5.86 0.32 6.63
C THR A 94 -5.81 -0.53 5.37
N ARG A 95 -5.80 0.08 4.17
CA ARG A 95 -5.68 -0.68 2.91
C ARG A 95 -4.35 -1.44 2.81
N ARG A 96 -3.26 -0.87 3.33
CA ARG A 96 -1.95 -1.54 3.37
C ARG A 96 -1.91 -2.67 4.40
N ALA A 97 -2.52 -2.48 5.57
CA ALA A 97 -2.52 -3.43 6.68
C ALA A 97 -3.53 -4.58 6.49
N GLN A 98 -4.71 -4.25 5.99
CA GLN A 98 -5.90 -5.09 5.91
C GLN A 98 -6.63 -4.81 4.59
N PRO A 99 -6.12 -5.31 3.44
CA PRO A 99 -6.68 -5.01 2.12
C PRO A 99 -8.16 -5.39 1.94
N ASN A 100 -8.64 -6.33 2.76
CA ASN A 100 -10.01 -6.84 2.72
C ASN A 100 -10.91 -6.26 3.83
N ALA A 101 -10.48 -5.20 4.52
CA ALA A 101 -11.28 -4.56 5.56
C ALA A 101 -12.58 -3.97 4.96
N PHE A 102 -13.69 -4.16 5.66
CA PHE A 102 -14.96 -3.57 5.26
C PHE A 102 -14.97 -2.07 5.55
N GLU A 103 -15.69 -1.30 4.74
CA GLU A 103 -15.81 0.14 4.94
C GLU A 103 -16.37 0.51 6.31
N SER A 104 -17.30 -0.30 6.84
CA SER A 104 -17.83 -0.16 8.20
C SER A 104 -16.76 -0.33 9.28
N GLU A 105 -15.78 -1.22 9.10
CA GLU A 105 -14.68 -1.41 10.04
C GLU A 105 -13.72 -0.22 10.02
N ILE A 106 -13.48 0.35 8.83
CA ILE A 106 -12.69 1.57 8.67
C ILE A 106 -13.38 2.74 9.38
N ILE A 107 -14.69 2.93 9.17
CA ILE A 107 -15.48 3.99 9.82
C ILE A 107 -15.46 3.80 11.34
N ALA A 108 -15.72 2.59 11.84
CA ALA A 108 -15.68 2.31 13.27
C ALA A 108 -14.30 2.62 13.88
N ARG A 109 -13.22 2.38 13.14
CA ARG A 109 -11.87 2.71 13.55
C ARG A 109 -11.63 4.23 13.56
N VAL A 110 -12.04 4.96 12.53
CA VAL A 110 -11.99 6.43 12.47
C VAL A 110 -12.70 7.03 13.68
N LEU A 111 -13.93 6.58 13.96
CA LEU A 111 -14.72 7.08 15.09
C LEU A 111 -14.04 6.83 16.43
N ARG A 112 -13.37 5.68 16.59
CA ARG A 112 -12.67 5.32 17.84
C ARG A 112 -11.35 6.07 18.04
N GLN A 113 -10.62 6.38 16.96
CA GLN A 113 -9.25 6.89 17.02
C GLN A 113 -9.12 8.37 16.61
N CYS A 114 -10.21 9.02 16.19
CA CYS A 114 -10.23 10.46 15.94
C CYS A 114 -10.12 11.27 17.23
N HIS A 115 -9.82 12.56 17.10
CA HIS A 115 -9.65 13.43 18.25
C HIS A 115 -10.99 13.54 19.02
N PRO A 116 -11.02 13.44 20.37
CA PRO A 116 -12.25 13.41 21.16
C PRO A 116 -13.21 14.58 20.91
N LYS A 117 -12.67 15.74 20.49
CA LYS A 117 -13.45 16.92 20.06
C LYS A 117 -14.50 16.60 18.97
N TYR A 118 -14.28 15.56 18.16
CA TYR A 118 -15.20 15.16 17.10
C TYR A 118 -16.24 14.14 17.54
N HIS A 119 -16.08 13.46 18.69
CA HIS A 119 -17.00 12.41 19.14
C HIS A 119 -18.42 12.92 19.41
N VAL A 120 -18.57 14.22 19.68
CA VAL A 120 -19.89 14.86 19.88
C VAL A 120 -20.61 15.17 18.57
N TYR A 121 -19.89 15.17 17.44
CA TYR A 121 -20.43 15.52 16.12
C TYR A 121 -20.54 14.31 15.18
N LEU A 122 -19.81 13.24 15.47
CA LEU A 122 -19.79 12.03 14.67
C LEU A 122 -20.47 10.90 15.44
N HIS A 123 -21.62 10.47 14.93
CA HIS A 123 -22.33 9.29 15.39
C HIS A 123 -22.35 8.26 14.25
N GLY A 124 -22.02 7.01 14.58
CA GLY A 124 -22.04 5.88 13.64
C GLY A 124 -23.43 5.31 13.45
#